data_AF-A0A2N2PT54-F1
#
_entry.id   AF-A0A2N2PT54-F1
#
_cell.length_a   1.000
_cell.length_b   1.000
_cell.length_c   1.000
_cell.angle_alpha   90.00
_cell.angle_beta   90.00
_cell.angle_gamma   90.00
#
_symmetry.space_group_name_H-M   'P 1'
#
loop_
_entity.id
_entity.type
_entity.pdbx_description
1 polymer ?
#
loop_
_entity_poly.entity_id
_entity_poly.type
_entity_poly.pdbx_seq_one_letter_code
_entity_poly.pdbx_strand_id
1 'polypeptide(L)'
;MNTIKAWRGARPWQAGVAYDDAWNEEQVADRAILPLFTVVDGVTSAHRRLIHQLDLIDDNALIHVGVAPWDEEMPLIDFFYSMAEHYAEHVRDLKAYQGRCLEGCP
;
A
#
# COMPACT_ATOMS: atom_id res chain seq x y z
N MET A 1 -14.00 -5.38 -15.14
CA MET A 1 -13.52 -3.97 -15.15
C MET A 1 -14.66 -3.01 -14.75
N ASN A 2 -15.12 -3.03 -13.49
CA ASN A 2 -16.26 -2.20 -13.03
C ASN A 2 -16.07 -1.56 -11.64
N THR A 3 -15.00 -1.88 -10.90
CA THR A 3 -14.73 -1.32 -9.56
C THR A 3 -14.20 0.11 -9.61
N ILE A 4 -13.38 0.46 -10.62
CA ILE A 4 -12.90 1.83 -10.90
C ILE A 4 -14.06 2.81 -11.13
N LYS A 5 -15.18 2.34 -11.72
CA LYS A 5 -16.35 3.20 -11.99
C LYS A 5 -17.10 3.62 -10.72
N ALA A 6 -16.90 2.91 -9.60
CA ALA A 6 -17.47 3.25 -8.29
C ALA A 6 -16.56 4.18 -7.47
N TRP A 7 -15.30 4.38 -7.88
CA TRP A 7 -14.36 5.32 -7.25
C TRP A 7 -14.60 6.73 -7.81
N ARG A 8 -15.74 7.33 -7.44
CA ARG A 8 -16.08 8.71 -7.84
C ARG A 8 -15.73 9.68 -6.73
N GLY A 9 -14.55 10.28 -6.82
CA GLY A 9 -14.15 11.39 -5.96
C GLY A 9 -12.65 11.66 -6.07
N ALA A 10 -12.27 12.92 -6.24
CA ALA A 10 -10.88 13.33 -6.19
C ALA A 10 -10.32 13.02 -4.80
N ARG A 11 -9.23 12.23 -4.73
CA ARG A 11 -8.56 12.00 -3.46
C ARG A 11 -7.62 13.18 -3.16
N PRO A 12 -7.55 13.66 -1.90
CA PRO A 12 -6.66 14.76 -1.56
C PRO A 12 -5.19 14.52 -1.95
N TRP A 13 -4.74 13.26 -1.93
CA TRP A 13 -3.39 12.86 -2.34
C TRP A 13 -3.20 12.70 -3.86
N GLN A 14 -4.26 12.75 -4.66
CA GLN A 14 -4.21 12.75 -6.14
C GLN A 14 -4.18 14.16 -6.73
N ALA A 15 -4.30 15.21 -5.90
CA ALA A 15 -4.33 16.58 -6.39
C ALA A 15 -2.95 17.01 -6.92
N GLY A 16 -2.85 17.18 -8.25
CA GLY A 16 -1.65 17.69 -8.92
C GLY A 16 -0.67 16.62 -9.42
N VAL A 17 -1.00 15.33 -9.28
CA VAL A 17 -0.15 14.23 -9.74
C VAL A 17 -0.94 13.29 -10.65
N ALA A 18 -0.51 13.18 -11.91
CA ALA A 18 -1.00 12.16 -12.83
C ALA A 18 -0.12 10.92 -12.66
N TYR A 19 -0.54 10.00 -11.80
CA TYR A 19 0.11 8.70 -11.72
C TYR A 19 -0.31 7.87 -12.94
N ASP A 20 0.66 7.24 -13.61
CA ASP A 20 0.37 6.05 -14.40
C ASP A 20 0.00 4.94 -13.41
N ASP A 21 -1.29 4.83 -13.14
CA ASP A 21 -1.84 3.98 -12.09
C ASP A 21 -1.97 2.53 -12.54
N ALA A 22 -1.44 2.15 -13.72
CA ALA A 22 -1.61 0.83 -14.31
C ALA A 22 -1.16 -0.30 -13.37
N TRP A 23 -0.05 -0.11 -12.65
CA TRP A 23 0.41 -1.06 -11.65
C TRP A 23 -0.56 -1.19 -10.48
N ASN A 24 -1.05 -0.07 -9.92
CA ASN A 24 -2.05 -0.09 -8.84
C ASN A 24 -3.37 -0.71 -9.30
N GLU A 25 -3.81 -0.42 -10.52
CA GLU A 25 -5.02 -1.01 -11.11
C GLU A 25 -4.89 -2.53 -11.23
N GLU A 26 -3.73 -3.02 -11.69
CA GLU A 26 -3.42 -4.46 -11.70
C GLU A 26 -3.45 -5.03 -10.28
N GLN A 27 -2.78 -4.39 -9.32
CA GLN A 27 -2.77 -4.87 -7.93
C GLN A 27 -4.17 -4.93 -7.31
N VAL A 28 -5.03 -3.97 -7.61
CA VAL A 28 -6.44 -3.96 -7.16
C VAL A 28 -7.24 -5.05 -7.86
N ALA A 29 -7.09 -5.21 -9.18
CA ALA A 29 -7.82 -6.21 -9.96
C ALA A 29 -7.53 -7.64 -9.46
N ASP A 30 -6.26 -7.96 -9.21
CA ASP A 30 -5.83 -9.27 -8.72
C ASP A 30 -6.42 -9.63 -7.35
N ARG A 31 -6.65 -8.63 -6.50
CA ARG A 31 -7.11 -8.81 -5.12
C ARG A 31 -8.61 -8.59 -4.94
N ALA A 32 -9.30 -8.02 -5.93
CA ALA A 32 -10.73 -7.70 -5.87
C ALA A 32 -11.63 -8.93 -5.72
N ILE A 33 -11.15 -10.12 -6.09
CA ILE A 33 -11.89 -11.39 -5.95
C ILE A 33 -11.75 -12.01 -4.56
N LEU A 34 -10.85 -11.50 -3.72
CA LEU A 34 -10.54 -12.09 -2.42
C LEU A 34 -11.51 -11.58 -1.34
N PRO A 35 -11.89 -12.42 -0.36
CA PRO A 35 -12.56 -11.93 0.84
C PRO A 35 -11.70 -10.89 1.55
N LEU A 36 -12.33 -9.85 2.13
CA LEU A 36 -11.61 -8.77 2.83
C LEU A 36 -10.66 -9.29 3.91
N PHE A 37 -11.06 -10.33 4.65
CA PHE A 37 -10.21 -10.96 5.66
C PHE A 37 -8.90 -11.52 5.06
N THR A 38 -8.96 -12.13 3.87
CA THR A 38 -7.78 -12.63 3.15
C THR A 38 -6.84 -11.49 2.75
N VAL A 39 -7.39 -10.35 2.34
CA VAL A 39 -6.59 -9.15 2.02
C VAL A 39 -5.89 -8.64 3.27
N VAL A 40 -6.61 -8.49 4.39
CA VAL A 40 -6.08 -8.01 5.68
C VAL A 40 -5.00 -8.95 6.24
N ASP A 41 -5.23 -10.27 6.19
CA ASP A 41 -4.25 -11.28 6.61
C ASP A 41 -3.00 -11.25 5.71
N GLY A 42 -3.17 -11.07 4.41
CA GLY A 42 -2.09 -10.92 3.45
C GLY A 42 -1.21 -9.71 3.75
N VAL A 43 -1.82 -8.55 4.02
CA VAL A 43 -1.09 -7.33 4.41
C VAL A 43 -0.35 -7.54 5.74
N THR A 44 -1.00 -8.12 6.74
CA THR A 44 -0.38 -8.41 8.05
C THR A 44 0.85 -9.32 7.91
N SER A 45 0.72 -10.35 7.06
CA SER A 45 1.81 -11.29 6.78
C SER A 45 2.95 -10.62 6.01
N ALA A 46 2.64 -9.75 5.05
CA ALA A 46 3.64 -8.98 4.32
C ALA A 46 4.43 -8.04 5.24
N HIS A 47 3.73 -7.33 6.14
CA HIS A 47 4.36 -6.43 7.10
C HIS A 47 5.31 -7.17 8.06
N ARG A 48 4.90 -8.34 8.58
CA ARG A 48 5.77 -9.18 9.41
C ARG A 48 7.03 -9.65 8.67
N ARG A 49 6.89 -10.04 7.40
CA ARG A 49 8.05 -10.41 6.56
C ARG A 49 8.99 -9.23 6.35
N LEU A 50 8.45 -8.04 6.12
CA LEU A 50 9.22 -6.83 5.92
C LEU A 50 10.05 -6.48 7.18
N ILE A 51 9.43 -6.50 8.37
CA ILE A 51 10.12 -6.30 9.65
C ILE A 51 11.21 -7.36 9.85
N HIS A 52 10.90 -8.63 9.58
CA HIS A 52 11.87 -9.70 9.71
C HIS A 52 13.07 -9.54 8.77
N GLN A 53 12.85 -9.05 7.55
CA GLN A 53 13.94 -8.74 6.61
C GLN A 53 14.82 -7.60 7.13
N LEU A 54 14.22 -6.57 7.71
CA LEU A 54 14.95 -5.47 8.33
C LEU A 54 15.82 -5.96 9.50
N ASP A 55 15.32 -6.88 10.32
CA ASP A 55 16.09 -7.48 11.43
C ASP A 55 17.32 -8.30 10.97
N LEU A 56 17.30 -8.82 9.74
CA LEU A 56 18.34 -9.69 9.20
C LEU A 56 19.36 -8.98 8.31
N ILE A 57 19.02 -7.80 7.81
CA ILE A 57 19.83 -7.04 6.88
C ILE A 57 20.96 -6.31 7.63
N ASP A 58 22.15 -6.31 7.06
CA ASP A 58 23.28 -5.55 7.58
C ASP A 58 23.29 -4.09 7.10
N ASP A 59 24.04 -3.24 7.80
CA ASP A 59 24.13 -1.80 7.52
C ASP A 59 24.63 -1.48 6.10
N ASN A 60 25.49 -2.31 5.51
CA ASN A 60 25.99 -2.07 4.16
C ASN A 60 24.91 -2.35 3.11
N ALA A 61 24.06 -3.34 3.35
CA ALA A 61 22.92 -3.63 2.50
C ALA A 61 21.84 -2.54 2.62
N LEU A 62 21.65 -1.92 3.79
CA LEU A 62 20.67 -0.83 3.98
C LEU A 62 20.95 0.40 3.13
N ILE A 63 22.23 0.73 2.93
CA ILE A 63 22.64 1.90 2.13
C ILE A 63 22.74 1.61 0.62
N HIS A 64 22.55 0.35 0.20
CA HIS A 64 22.60 0.01 -1.21
C HIS A 64 21.41 0.61 -1.96
N VAL A 65 21.70 1.28 -3.08
CA VAL A 65 20.69 1.88 -3.95
C VAL A 65 20.21 0.88 -4.97
N GLY A 66 18.91 0.66 -5.02
CA GLY A 66 18.23 -0.15 -6.04
C GLY A 66 17.12 0.65 -6.74
N VAL A 67 16.47 0.00 -7.70
CA VAL A 67 15.28 0.54 -8.38
C VAL A 67 14.03 -0.12 -7.78
N ALA A 68 13.13 0.70 -7.24
CA ALA A 68 11.87 0.23 -6.70
C ALA A 68 10.93 -0.29 -7.80
N PRO A 69 9.87 -1.08 -7.47
CA PRO A 69 8.90 -1.56 -8.47
C PRO A 69 8.16 -0.46 -9.25
N TRP A 70 8.23 0.80 -8.79
CA TRP A 70 7.67 1.98 -9.43
C TRP A 70 8.75 2.87 -10.09
N ASP A 71 9.87 2.28 -10.48
CA ASP A 71 10.98 2.89 -11.25
C ASP A 71 11.71 4.06 -10.58
N GLU A 72 11.68 4.14 -9.24
CA GLU A 72 12.41 5.13 -8.46
C GLU A 72 13.71 4.55 -7.89
N GLU A 73 14.83 5.26 -8.06
CA GLU A 73 16.11 4.91 -7.42
C GLU A 73 16.10 5.34 -5.95
N MET A 74 16.31 4.39 -5.03
CA MET A 74 16.38 4.69 -3.60
C MET A 74 17.24 3.69 -2.82
N PRO A 75 17.86 4.12 -1.69
CA PRO A 75 18.43 3.21 -0.72
C PRO A 75 17.41 2.20 -0.20
N LEU A 76 17.88 0.99 0.12
CA LEU A 76 17.01 -0.05 0.67
C LEU A 76 16.34 0.38 1.99
N ILE A 77 17.02 1.18 2.82
CA ILE A 77 16.43 1.76 4.03
C ILE A 77 15.24 2.70 3.74
N ASP A 78 15.33 3.50 2.67
CA ASP A 78 14.26 4.42 2.27
C ASP A 78 13.08 3.65 1.68
N PHE A 79 13.34 2.55 0.97
CA PHE A 79 12.29 1.61 0.55
C PHE A 79 11.54 1.03 1.76
N PHE A 80 12.25 0.60 2.81
CA PHE A 80 11.60 0.13 4.04
C PHE A 80 10.74 1.20 4.71
N TYR A 81 11.22 2.45 4.77
CA TYR A 81 10.43 3.55 5.32
C TYR A 81 9.20 3.86 4.48
N SER A 82 9.32 3.91 3.15
CA SER A 82 8.19 4.12 2.23
C SER A 82 7.11 3.05 2.40
N MET A 83 7.51 1.78 2.48
CA MET A 83 6.58 0.68 2.72
C MET A 83 5.88 0.76 4.09
N ALA A 84 6.60 1.21 5.13
CA ALA A 84 6.03 1.42 6.45
C ALA A 84 5.04 2.61 6.49
N GLU A 85 5.36 3.70 5.80
CA GLU A 85 4.48 4.87 5.67
C GLU A 85 3.18 4.51 4.95
N HIS A 86 3.26 3.83 3.79
CA HIS A 86 2.09 3.35 3.05
C HIS A 86 1.16 2.48 3.92
N TYR A 87 1.72 1.63 4.78
CA TYR A 87 0.92 0.85 5.71
C TYR A 87 0.18 1.74 6.74
N ALA A 88 0.86 2.73 7.31
CA ALA A 88 0.26 3.66 8.26
C ALA A 88 -0.89 4.48 7.63
N GLU A 89 -0.72 4.90 6.38
CA GLU A 89 -1.77 5.60 5.62
C GLU A 89 -3.01 4.73 5.39
N HIS A 90 -2.81 3.47 4.98
CA HIS A 90 -3.93 2.54 4.77
C HIS A 90 -4.64 2.15 6.07
N VAL A 91 -3.93 2.04 7.20
CA VAL A 91 -4.56 1.84 8.51
C VAL A 91 -5.48 2.99 8.87
N ARG A 92 -5.08 4.24 8.60
CA ARG A 92 -5.93 5.42 8.81
C ARG A 92 -7.19 5.36 7.92
N ASP A 93 -7.03 4.99 6.65
CA ASP A 93 -8.15 4.87 5.72
C ASP A 93 -9.13 3.75 6.10
N LEU A 94 -8.62 2.60 6.53
CA LEU A 94 -9.45 1.48 6.99
C LEU A 94 -10.23 1.83 8.25
N LYS A 95 -9.61 2.51 9.22
CA LYS A 95 -10.32 3.02 10.42
C LYS A 95 -11.40 4.02 10.04
N ALA A 96 -11.10 4.93 9.11
CA ALA A 96 -12.07 5.90 8.61
C ALA A 96 -13.23 5.24 7.86
N TYR A 97 -12.98 4.14 7.14
CA TYR A 97 -14.02 3.34 6.48
C TYR A 97 -14.86 2.57 7.50
N GLN A 98 -14.24 1.91 8.49
CA GLN A 98 -14.95 1.22 9.57
C GLN A 98 -15.93 2.14 10.29
N GLY A 99 -15.45 3.31 10.73
CA GLY A 99 -16.27 4.29 11.43
C GLY A 99 -17.36 4.96 10.58
N ARG A 100 -17.26 4.92 9.24
CA ARG A 100 -18.26 5.50 8.33
C ARG A 100 -19.21 4.48 7.71
N CYS A 101 -18.81 3.23 7.56
CA CYS A 101 -19.53 2.27 6.72
C CYS A 101 -19.93 0.97 7.41
N LEU A 102 -19.25 0.57 8.49
CA LEU A 102 -19.56 -0.70 9.18
C LEU A 102 -20.33 -0.47 10.50
N GLU A 103 -20.14 0.67 11.15
CA GLU A 103 -20.84 1.02 12.41
C GLU A 103 -22.02 1.98 12.20
N GLY A 104 -22.37 2.27 10.94
CA GLY A 104 -23.49 3.13 10.55
C GLY A 104 -23.10 4.11 9.46
N CYS A 105 -23.45 3.80 8.21
CA CYS A 105 -23.56 4.85 7.19
C CYS A 105 -24.68 5.81 7.58
N PRO A 106 -24.53 7.14 7.42
CA PRO A 106 -25.70 8.01 7.31
C PRO A 106 -26.57 7.64 6.10
#